data_AF-A0ABC9R4P6-F1
#
_entry.id   AF-A0ABC9R4P6-F1
#
_cell.length_a   1.000
_cell.length_b   1.000
_cell.length_c   1.000
_cell.angle_alpha   90.00
_cell.angle_beta   90.00
_cell.angle_gamma   90.00
#
_symmetry.space_group_name_H-M   'P 1'
#
loop_
_entity.id
_entity.type
_entity.pdbx_description
1 polymer ?
#
loop_
_entity_poly.entity_id
_entity_poly.type
_entity_poly.pdbx_seq_one_letter_code
_entity_poly.pdbx_strand_id
1 'polypeptide(L)'
;MAMLKKWLLTSLMAVALVFVSFANTVHITFAEGKTAKLAIIGESQKGIMLCPKEVSIEDGETAFSLLQKVMGDKVTSESMSFGTYIKGIDGLMAGATSGWLYDVNDKSAEVGADSYKLESGDVVAFRYVADWSNMSQQTLQQTLDKFGTCKTVEEPKPEEPKTEKPDGKPEESKTEKPDGKPEEPKTEKPDGKPEEPKTEKPDGKQEDKVTEQPKQEKVEIPAAQLNEAISKTSEKMLQDGIGSDWVAIGLARSGVNVPLETKINYVKPVAEKVKKRLNRFSATDLARTIIMMNAMNVDPTKVEGQNLVQNLFESDKVNSVTGYAFTLLALDTKKYEIPAEAKWNRATLVQALLQAQHTDGGWTYDSSSSKESASNVDVTSMVLAALAPYQDQADVKPAIQKAVDYLYKQQLGNGGFVADGQENSNSTAQAIIGLSLVKDVDQARLNKAVQNLMSYQLPNGEFKWLPSDQKGSGMATEQAFLALLQFKDLGKSIYDWSNVVENEIDTKPIVEPETTVEEKEVVEQPKQQEELQKQPKDENLKVVADNERVNKETNKNKNQLPQTGASSHSAATQVGMGVLCIASAYVLWRRKAA
;
A
#
# COMPACT_ATOMS: atom_id res chain seq x y z
N MET A 1 70.25 47.70 46.47
CA MET A 1 69.80 46.76 45.43
C MET A 1 69.43 45.34 45.92
N ALA A 2 69.93 44.82 47.05
CA ALA A 2 69.65 43.44 47.47
C ALA A 2 68.17 43.14 47.80
N MET A 3 67.43 44.07 48.42
CA MET A 3 66.03 43.85 48.86
C MET A 3 65.05 43.56 47.70
N LEU A 4 65.12 44.33 46.60
CA LEU A 4 64.20 44.16 45.48
C LEU A 4 64.34 42.78 44.80
N LYS A 5 65.56 42.22 44.72
CA LYS A 5 65.76 40.87 44.15
C LYS A 5 65.11 39.79 45.00
N LYS A 6 65.07 39.91 46.33
CA LYS A 6 64.36 38.93 47.18
C LYS A 6 62.85 38.96 46.93
N TRP A 7 62.22 40.13 46.93
CA TRP A 7 60.77 40.26 46.69
C TRP A 7 60.35 39.80 45.29
N LEU A 8 61.16 40.06 44.26
CA LEU A 8 60.85 39.59 42.91
C LEU A 8 60.95 38.06 42.80
N LEU A 9 61.98 37.44 43.41
CA LEU A 9 62.10 35.98 43.40
C LEU A 9 61.02 35.30 44.26
N THR A 10 60.67 35.81 45.44
CA THR A 10 59.59 35.21 46.23
C THR A 10 58.22 35.37 45.55
N SER A 11 58.00 36.46 44.82
CA SER A 11 56.80 36.64 44.01
C SER A 11 56.75 35.66 42.83
N LEU A 12 57.83 35.56 42.02
CA LEU A 12 57.89 34.56 40.93
C LEU A 12 57.76 33.12 41.45
N MET A 13 58.37 32.79 42.58
CA MET A 13 58.34 31.44 43.13
C MET A 13 56.97 31.10 43.75
N ALA A 14 56.26 32.09 44.32
CA ALA A 14 54.87 31.91 44.75
C ALA A 14 53.92 31.76 43.56
N VAL A 15 54.05 32.58 42.51
CA VAL A 15 53.27 32.44 41.27
C VAL A 15 53.56 31.10 40.59
N ALA A 16 54.82 30.67 40.54
CA ALA A 16 55.19 29.35 40.02
C ALA A 16 54.60 28.21 40.86
N LEU A 17 54.60 28.30 42.19
CA LEU A 17 54.00 27.27 43.05
C LEU A 17 52.47 27.22 42.92
N VAL A 18 51.80 28.36 42.74
CA VAL A 18 50.36 28.40 42.43
C VAL A 18 50.09 27.75 41.07
N PHE A 19 50.85 28.09 40.02
CA PHE A 19 50.70 27.47 38.70
C PHE A 19 51.03 25.96 38.69
N VAL A 20 52.03 25.51 39.46
CA VAL A 20 52.36 24.07 39.57
C VAL A 20 51.32 23.30 40.39
N SER A 21 50.67 23.94 41.38
CA SER A 21 49.56 23.32 42.12
C SER A 21 48.22 23.27 41.36
N PHE A 22 48.10 23.97 40.23
CA PHE A 22 47.00 23.79 39.27
C PHE A 22 47.36 22.89 38.07
N ALA A 23 48.63 22.47 37.93
CA ALA A 23 49.11 21.64 36.83
C ALA A 23 48.89 20.12 37.05
N ASN A 24 48.58 19.70 38.28
CA ASN A 24 48.15 18.35 38.66
C ASN A 24 47.22 18.49 39.88
N THR A 25 45.98 18.02 39.90
CA THR A 25 45.23 17.23 38.90
C THR A 25 43.86 17.86 38.65
N VAL A 26 43.75 18.68 37.60
CA VAL A 26 42.53 18.59 36.80
C VAL A 26 42.63 17.23 36.12
N HIS A 27 41.88 16.25 36.60
CA HIS A 27 41.51 15.13 35.74
C HIS A 27 40.65 15.73 34.64
N ILE A 28 41.30 16.16 33.55
CA ILE A 28 40.70 16.15 32.24
C ILE A 28 40.53 14.66 31.94
N THR A 29 39.48 14.07 32.51
CA THR A 29 38.62 13.20 31.72
C THR A 29 38.29 14.02 30.49
N PHE A 30 39.05 13.78 29.41
CA PHE A 30 38.45 13.85 28.11
C PHE A 30 37.22 12.96 28.25
N ALA A 31 36.04 13.58 28.32
CA ALA A 31 34.82 12.84 28.07
C ALA A 31 35.06 12.23 26.69
N GLU A 32 35.14 10.89 26.63
CA GLU A 32 35.43 10.19 25.39
C GLU A 32 34.40 10.68 24.38
N GLY A 33 34.87 11.50 23.44
CA GLY A 33 34.00 12.39 22.67
C GLY A 33 33.09 11.49 21.86
N LYS A 34 31.78 11.56 22.12
CA LYS A 34 30.82 10.54 21.67
C LYS A 34 31.13 10.13 20.24
N THR A 35 31.30 8.85 19.98
CA THR A 35 31.61 8.35 18.63
C THR A 35 30.46 7.52 18.07
N ALA A 36 30.33 7.51 16.75
CA ALA A 36 29.58 6.52 16.01
C ALA A 36 30.45 5.97 14.88
N LYS A 37 30.14 4.76 14.42
CA LYS A 37 30.83 4.09 13.30
C LYS A 37 29.90 4.07 12.10
N LEU A 38 30.38 4.57 10.96
CA LEU A 38 29.64 4.55 9.70
C LEU A 38 30.24 3.53 8.73
N ALA A 39 29.41 2.62 8.24
CA ALA A 39 29.72 1.72 7.11
C ALA A 39 28.78 1.98 5.93
N ILE A 40 29.25 1.75 4.70
CA ILE A 40 28.45 1.89 3.49
C ILE A 40 28.73 0.69 2.57
N ILE A 41 27.69 -0.03 2.19
CA ILE A 41 27.74 -1.26 1.42
C ILE A 41 26.87 -1.09 0.18
N GLY A 42 27.47 -1.14 -1.00
CA GLY A 42 26.79 -1.11 -2.29
C GLY A 42 26.28 -2.48 -2.73
N GLU A 43 25.79 -2.56 -3.96
CA GLU A 43 25.50 -3.83 -4.63
C GLU A 43 26.74 -4.71 -4.84
N SER A 44 26.55 -5.94 -5.31
CA SER A 44 27.61 -6.93 -5.57
C SER A 44 28.76 -6.45 -6.47
N GLN A 45 28.55 -5.41 -7.29
CA GLN A 45 29.60 -4.80 -8.12
C GLN A 45 30.38 -3.69 -7.40
N LYS A 46 29.79 -3.00 -6.40
CA LYS A 46 30.44 -1.94 -5.62
C LYS A 46 31.02 -2.41 -4.28
N GLY A 47 30.48 -3.49 -3.69
CA GLY A 47 30.99 -4.07 -2.43
C GLY A 47 30.95 -3.11 -1.24
N ILE A 48 31.92 -3.20 -0.34
CA ILE A 48 32.09 -2.21 0.74
C ILE A 48 32.59 -0.90 0.12
N MET A 49 31.76 0.13 0.14
CA MET A 49 32.07 1.48 -0.34
C MET A 49 32.69 2.35 0.76
N LEU A 50 32.39 2.05 2.03
CA LEU A 50 33.07 2.61 3.21
C LEU A 50 33.18 1.52 4.28
N CYS A 51 34.42 1.13 4.60
CA CYS A 51 34.71 0.33 5.80
C CYS A 51 34.32 1.09 7.08
N PRO A 52 33.88 0.40 8.15
CA PRO A 52 33.41 1.04 9.39
C PRO A 52 34.36 2.12 9.91
N LYS A 53 34.01 3.38 9.66
CA LYS A 53 34.81 4.55 10.02
C LYS A 53 34.23 5.16 11.30
N GLU A 54 35.07 5.27 12.32
CA GLU A 54 34.72 5.95 13.56
C GLU A 54 34.75 7.48 13.38
N VAL A 55 33.75 8.16 13.92
CA VAL A 55 33.49 9.59 13.73
C VAL A 55 32.96 10.18 15.04
N SER A 56 33.48 11.32 15.47
CA SER A 56 32.94 12.06 16.61
C SER A 56 31.59 12.68 16.28
N ILE A 57 30.60 12.45 17.14
CA ILE A 57 29.23 12.94 17.05
C ILE A 57 28.89 13.93 18.16
N GLU A 58 27.87 14.76 17.92
CA GLU A 58 27.36 15.75 18.88
C GLU A 58 25.92 15.39 19.33
N ASP A 59 25.48 15.96 20.46
CA ASP A 59 24.17 15.66 21.04
C ASP A 59 23.02 16.06 20.10
N GLY A 60 22.34 15.05 19.56
CA GLY A 60 21.25 15.23 18.61
C GLY A 60 21.64 15.09 17.14
N GLU A 61 22.88 14.73 16.82
CA GLU A 61 23.21 14.22 15.49
C GLU A 61 22.45 12.92 15.18
N THR A 62 22.24 12.67 13.89
CA THR A 62 21.38 11.61 13.37
C THR A 62 22.11 10.73 12.38
N ALA A 63 21.58 9.54 12.06
CA ALA A 63 22.18 8.63 11.07
C ALA A 63 22.41 9.32 9.71
N PHE A 64 21.51 10.23 9.32
CA PHE A 64 21.64 11.06 8.12
C PHE A 64 22.69 12.15 8.27
N SER A 65 22.75 12.88 9.40
CA SER A 65 23.77 13.92 9.59
C SER A 65 25.17 13.32 9.67
N LEU A 66 25.34 12.14 10.28
CA LEU A 66 26.58 11.36 10.27
C LEU A 66 26.98 10.96 8.84
N LEU A 67 26.04 10.47 8.02
CA LEU A 67 26.31 10.14 6.63
C LEU A 67 26.75 11.39 5.83
N GLN A 68 26.05 12.52 5.98
CA GLN A 68 26.44 13.79 5.37
C GLN A 68 27.81 14.28 5.86
N LYS A 69 28.13 14.13 7.14
CA LYS A 69 29.40 14.50 7.77
C LYS A 69 30.60 13.70 7.25
N VAL A 70 30.36 12.47 6.75
CA VAL A 70 31.40 11.60 6.17
C VAL A 70 31.46 11.67 4.65
N MET A 71 30.32 11.74 3.96
CA MET A 71 30.22 11.60 2.50
C MET A 71 29.96 12.92 1.77
N GLY A 72 29.50 13.97 2.47
CA GLY A 72 29.32 15.31 1.91
C GLY A 72 28.38 15.37 0.71
N ASP A 73 28.86 15.97 -0.38
CA ASP A 73 28.17 16.14 -1.66
C ASP A 73 27.88 14.81 -2.40
N LYS A 74 28.50 13.70 -1.97
CA LYS A 74 28.23 12.36 -2.52
C LYS A 74 26.89 11.77 -2.08
N VAL A 75 26.16 12.42 -1.15
CA VAL A 75 24.84 11.98 -0.69
C VAL A 75 23.76 12.71 -1.48
N THR A 76 22.97 11.97 -2.26
CA THR A 76 21.75 12.50 -2.89
C THR A 76 20.53 12.05 -2.09
N SER A 77 19.72 13.00 -1.64
CA SER A 77 18.56 12.75 -0.79
C SER A 77 17.37 13.64 -1.14
N GLU A 78 16.19 13.27 -0.66
CA GLU A 78 14.93 14.02 -0.87
C GLU A 78 14.10 13.97 0.41
N SER A 79 13.58 15.12 0.83
CA SER A 79 12.78 15.25 2.04
C SER A 79 11.33 14.83 1.76
N MET A 80 10.93 13.69 2.32
CA MET A 80 9.60 13.11 2.18
C MET A 80 8.75 13.43 3.42
N SER A 81 7.45 13.15 3.37
CA SER A 81 6.53 13.32 4.51
C SER A 81 6.83 12.41 5.71
N PHE A 82 7.67 11.39 5.53
CA PHE A 82 8.10 10.42 6.54
C PHE A 82 9.57 10.57 6.97
N GLY A 83 10.23 11.66 6.56
CA GLY A 83 11.67 11.90 6.79
C GLY A 83 12.48 11.93 5.49
N THR A 84 13.80 11.96 5.61
CA THR A 84 14.70 12.13 4.46
C THR A 84 15.07 10.80 3.82
N TYR A 85 14.61 10.60 2.58
CA TYR A 85 14.92 9.42 1.77
C TYR A 85 16.25 9.59 1.03
N ILE A 86 17.07 8.53 1.00
CA ILE A 86 18.39 8.56 0.36
C ILE A 86 18.31 7.95 -1.04
N LYS A 87 18.34 8.83 -2.03
CA LYS A 87 18.26 8.50 -3.46
C LYS A 87 19.59 8.01 -4.00
N GLY A 88 20.72 8.30 -3.36
CA GLY A 88 22.01 7.77 -3.78
C GLY A 88 23.17 8.11 -2.85
N ILE A 89 24.21 7.28 -2.89
CA ILE A 89 25.47 7.51 -2.20
C ILE A 89 26.61 7.20 -3.18
N ASP A 90 27.54 8.13 -3.34
CA ASP A 90 28.72 8.02 -4.24
C ASP A 90 28.32 7.55 -5.66
N GLY A 91 27.29 8.18 -6.23
CA GLY A 91 26.78 7.90 -7.57
C GLY A 91 26.05 6.55 -7.75
N LEU A 92 25.91 5.72 -6.72
CA LEU A 92 25.03 4.54 -6.75
C LEU A 92 23.62 4.96 -6.33
N MET A 93 22.74 5.07 -7.32
CA MET A 93 21.39 5.63 -7.21
C MET A 93 20.32 4.55 -7.02
N ALA A 94 19.33 4.83 -6.19
CA ALA A 94 18.11 4.04 -6.04
C ALA A 94 17.25 4.09 -7.32
N GLY A 95 16.73 2.93 -7.73
CA GLY A 95 15.83 2.76 -8.88
C GLY A 95 14.42 2.34 -8.46
N ALA A 96 13.64 1.82 -9.41
CA ALA A 96 12.28 1.33 -9.12
C ALA A 96 12.25 0.05 -8.27
N THR A 97 13.30 -0.79 -8.36
CA THR A 97 13.43 -2.07 -7.65
C THR A 97 14.61 -2.11 -6.67
N SER A 98 15.30 -0.99 -6.49
CA SER A 98 16.54 -0.88 -5.70
C SER A 98 16.57 0.38 -4.85
N GLY A 99 17.33 0.38 -3.75
CA GLY A 99 17.49 1.57 -2.93
C GLY A 99 18.33 1.38 -1.68
N TRP A 100 18.43 2.43 -0.89
CA TRP A 100 19.26 2.47 0.32
C TRP A 100 18.42 2.21 1.57
N LEU A 101 18.73 1.12 2.26
CA LEU A 101 18.35 0.93 3.67
C LEU A 101 19.45 1.47 4.58
N TYR A 102 19.12 1.60 5.86
CA TYR A 102 20.12 1.70 6.91
C TYR A 102 19.72 0.92 8.16
N ASP A 103 20.74 0.54 8.91
CA ASP A 103 20.66 -0.24 10.13
C ASP A 103 21.52 0.43 11.20
N VAL A 104 21.15 0.28 12.47
CA VAL A 104 21.95 0.70 13.62
C VAL A 104 22.10 -0.47 14.58
N ASN A 105 23.34 -0.82 14.95
CA ASN A 105 23.65 -1.94 15.85
C ASN A 105 23.00 -3.27 15.42
N ASP A 106 23.16 -3.61 14.13
CA ASP A 106 22.58 -4.80 13.47
C ASP A 106 21.04 -4.88 13.45
N LYS A 107 20.33 -3.79 13.79
CA LYS A 107 18.87 -3.67 13.66
C LYS A 107 18.51 -2.71 12.54
N SER A 108 17.60 -3.13 11.66
CA SER A 108 17.02 -2.24 10.65
C SER A 108 16.22 -1.13 11.32
N ALA A 109 16.40 0.11 10.89
CA ALA A 109 15.85 1.26 11.59
C ALA A 109 14.39 1.54 11.20
N GLU A 110 13.52 1.72 12.19
CA GLU A 110 12.07 1.91 12.03
C GLU A 110 11.66 3.36 11.73
N VAL A 111 12.62 4.28 11.59
CA VAL A 111 12.41 5.71 11.34
C VAL A 111 13.35 6.24 10.26
N GLY A 112 13.02 7.40 9.67
CA GLY A 112 13.92 8.08 8.72
C GLY A 112 15.31 8.34 9.31
N ALA A 113 16.36 8.31 8.48
CA ALA A 113 17.75 8.49 8.92
C ALA A 113 18.01 9.87 9.55
N ASP A 114 17.19 10.87 9.22
CA ASP A 114 17.16 12.21 9.81
C ASP A 114 16.38 12.28 11.14
N SER A 115 15.75 11.17 11.55
CA SER A 115 14.93 11.06 12.77
C SER A 115 15.57 10.15 13.83
N TYR A 116 16.36 9.14 13.44
CA TYR A 116 17.15 8.35 14.38
C TYR A 116 18.30 9.19 14.95
N LYS A 117 18.28 9.45 16.26
CA LYS A 117 19.34 10.16 17.00
C LYS A 117 20.41 9.17 17.45
N LEU A 118 21.67 9.54 17.29
CA LEU A 118 22.80 8.65 17.57
C LEU A 118 23.18 8.64 19.05
N GLU A 119 23.47 7.45 19.56
CA GLU A 119 24.11 7.23 20.85
C GLU A 119 25.61 6.92 20.69
N SER A 120 26.38 7.09 21.77
CA SER A 120 27.82 6.85 21.73
C SER A 120 28.12 5.36 21.65
N GLY A 121 28.83 4.94 20.61
CA GLY A 121 29.11 3.56 20.26
C GLY A 121 28.27 3.01 19.10
N ASP A 122 27.27 3.76 18.61
CA ASP A 122 26.38 3.30 17.54
C ASP A 122 27.14 2.91 16.27
N VAL A 123 26.80 1.75 15.71
CA VAL A 123 27.31 1.27 14.42
C VAL A 123 26.20 1.40 13.38
N VAL A 124 26.27 2.48 12.60
CA VAL A 124 25.35 2.79 11.50
C VAL A 124 25.88 2.19 10.20
N ALA A 125 25.04 1.43 9.48
CA ALA A 125 25.38 0.92 8.16
C ALA A 125 24.32 1.26 7.12
N PHE A 126 24.71 1.93 6.04
CA PHE A 126 23.87 2.11 4.85
C PHE A 126 24.10 0.95 3.88
N ARG A 127 23.02 0.29 3.46
CA ARG A 127 23.07 -0.92 2.64
C ARG A 127 22.19 -0.75 1.39
N TYR A 128 22.80 -0.86 0.21
CA TYR A 128 22.10 -0.80 -1.05
C TYR A 128 21.50 -2.17 -1.41
N VAL A 129 20.18 -2.22 -1.49
CA VAL A 129 19.42 -3.36 -1.97
C VAL A 129 19.24 -3.20 -3.48
N ALA A 130 19.78 -4.11 -4.29
CA ALA A 130 19.64 -4.10 -5.74
C ALA A 130 18.28 -4.67 -6.22
N ASP A 131 17.67 -5.52 -5.42
CA ASP A 131 16.36 -6.15 -5.65
C ASP A 131 15.66 -6.39 -4.31
N TRP A 132 14.56 -5.67 -4.05
CA TRP A 132 13.76 -5.79 -2.84
C TRP A 132 13.16 -7.19 -2.62
N SER A 133 13.04 -8.02 -3.67
CA SER A 133 12.57 -9.42 -3.55
C SER A 133 13.66 -10.40 -3.09
N ASN A 134 14.93 -9.98 -3.12
CA ASN A 134 16.09 -10.81 -2.78
C ASN A 134 17.01 -10.10 -1.76
N MET A 135 16.40 -9.55 -0.71
CA MET A 135 17.11 -8.89 0.39
C MET A 135 17.98 -9.87 1.19
N SER A 136 19.28 -9.57 1.29
CA SER A 136 20.23 -10.31 2.11
C SER A 136 19.87 -10.21 3.60
N GLN A 137 19.51 -11.33 4.22
CA GLN A 137 19.28 -11.46 5.66
C GLN A 137 20.59 -11.55 6.49
N GLN A 138 21.74 -11.22 5.89
CA GLN A 138 23.02 -11.21 6.61
C GLN A 138 23.10 -9.98 7.51
N THR A 139 23.66 -10.14 8.70
CA THR A 139 24.06 -9.03 9.58
C THR A 139 25.15 -8.17 8.92
N LEU A 140 25.33 -6.95 9.41
CA LEU A 140 26.48 -6.10 9.09
C LEU A 140 27.78 -6.85 9.31
N GLN A 141 27.96 -7.47 10.49
CA GLN A 141 29.18 -8.23 10.79
C GLN A 141 29.43 -9.37 9.78
N GLN A 142 28.42 -10.22 9.52
CA GLN A 142 28.54 -11.29 8.51
C GLN A 142 28.83 -10.74 7.10
N THR A 143 28.36 -9.54 6.78
CA THR A 143 28.62 -8.88 5.49
C THR A 143 30.07 -8.38 5.41
N LEU A 144 30.57 -7.74 6.47
CA LEU A 144 31.95 -7.28 6.59
C LEU A 144 32.96 -8.45 6.57
N ASP A 145 32.65 -9.55 7.27
CA ASP A 145 33.47 -10.77 7.29
C ASP A 145 33.56 -11.40 5.89
N LYS A 146 32.42 -11.48 5.18
CA LYS A 146 32.28 -12.07 3.85
C LYS A 146 33.04 -11.32 2.74
N PHE A 147 33.10 -9.99 2.83
CA PHE A 147 33.93 -9.18 1.91
C PHE A 147 35.42 -9.18 2.28
N GLY A 148 35.79 -9.88 3.36
CA GLY A 148 37.13 -9.89 3.92
C GLY A 148 37.33 -8.69 4.84
N THR A 149 37.54 -8.98 6.13
CA THR A 149 37.77 -7.99 7.19
C THR A 149 38.61 -6.80 6.71
N CYS A 150 38.06 -5.59 6.82
CA CYS A 150 38.73 -4.34 6.46
C CYS A 150 40.14 -4.28 7.06
N LYS A 151 41.15 -4.61 6.25
CA LYS A 151 42.54 -4.70 6.72
C LYS A 151 42.99 -3.32 7.14
N THR A 152 43.37 -3.18 8.40
CA THR A 152 43.97 -1.98 8.97
C THR A 152 45.27 -1.67 8.24
N VAL A 153 45.20 -0.80 7.24
CA VAL A 153 46.35 -0.05 6.75
C VAL A 153 46.61 1.05 7.77
N GLU A 154 47.80 1.07 8.36
CA GLU A 154 48.20 2.09 9.33
C GLU A 154 48.13 3.48 8.69
N GLU A 155 47.72 4.49 9.45
CA GLU A 155 47.53 5.86 8.95
C GLU A 155 48.87 6.45 8.43
N PRO A 156 48.93 6.92 7.17
CA PRO A 156 50.03 7.75 6.71
C PRO A 156 50.03 9.07 7.48
N LYS A 157 51.06 9.26 8.30
CA LYS A 157 51.26 10.46 9.12
C LYS A 157 51.32 11.73 8.24
N PRO A 158 50.79 12.89 8.68
CA PRO A 158 50.75 14.09 7.84
C PRO A 158 52.15 14.62 7.49
N GLU A 159 52.38 14.96 6.23
CA GLU A 159 53.51 15.79 5.80
C GLU A 159 53.04 17.18 5.33
N GLU A 160 53.79 18.21 5.73
CA GLU A 160 53.54 19.62 5.41
C GLU A 160 54.23 20.06 4.09
N PRO A 161 53.84 21.20 3.49
CA PRO A 161 53.92 21.40 2.04
C PRO A 161 55.29 21.89 1.52
N LYS A 162 55.52 21.71 0.21
CA LYS A 162 56.62 22.34 -0.53
C LYS A 162 56.20 22.91 -1.91
N THR A 163 56.62 24.16 -2.13
CA THR A 163 56.73 24.93 -3.38
C THR A 163 57.91 24.42 -4.25
N GLU A 164 58.16 24.77 -5.52
CA GLU A 164 57.56 25.66 -6.56
C GLU A 164 58.03 25.15 -7.97
N LYS A 165 57.27 25.27 -9.08
CA LYS A 165 57.41 26.22 -10.25
C LYS A 165 58.78 26.35 -10.96
N PRO A 166 58.86 26.81 -12.25
CA PRO A 166 57.85 26.99 -13.32
C PRO A 166 58.34 26.51 -14.75
N ASP A 167 57.80 27.13 -15.82
CA ASP A 167 58.13 27.11 -17.27
C ASP A 167 57.61 25.92 -18.12
N GLY A 168 57.13 26.08 -19.37
CA GLY A 168 57.07 27.25 -20.28
C GLY A 168 55.71 27.48 -21.01
N LYS A 169 55.69 28.25 -22.11
CA LYS A 169 54.52 29.01 -22.64
C LYS A 169 54.08 28.61 -24.11
N PRO A 170 53.24 29.37 -24.88
CA PRO A 170 51.87 29.01 -25.32
C PRO A 170 51.65 28.92 -26.86
N GLU A 171 50.39 28.77 -27.33
CA GLU A 171 49.78 29.69 -28.35
C GLU A 171 48.23 29.59 -28.49
N GLU A 172 47.62 30.48 -29.29
CA GLU A 172 46.16 30.64 -29.51
C GLU A 172 45.75 30.55 -31.00
N SER A 173 44.49 30.15 -31.30
CA SER A 173 43.69 30.54 -32.50
C SER A 173 42.42 29.65 -32.61
N LYS A 174 41.46 29.88 -33.51
CA LYS A 174 40.60 31.06 -33.81
C LYS A 174 39.41 30.57 -34.69
N THR A 175 38.36 31.37 -34.81
CA THR A 175 37.11 31.12 -35.58
C THR A 175 37.27 30.94 -37.10
N GLU A 176 36.38 30.19 -37.75
CA GLU A 176 35.66 30.68 -38.95
C GLU A 176 34.34 29.92 -39.29
N LYS A 177 33.68 30.28 -40.41
CA LYS A 177 32.28 29.98 -40.79
C LYS A 177 32.20 29.31 -42.18
N PRO A 178 31.02 28.83 -42.64
CA PRO A 178 30.47 29.40 -43.89
C PRO A 178 28.92 29.54 -43.92
N ASP A 179 28.40 30.24 -44.94
CA ASP A 179 26.96 30.52 -45.17
C ASP A 179 26.47 30.14 -46.59
N GLY A 180 25.17 29.85 -46.71
CA GLY A 180 24.37 30.03 -47.94
C GLY A 180 24.21 28.82 -48.87
N LYS A 181 23.13 28.69 -49.67
CA LYS A 181 21.83 29.40 -49.70
C LYS A 181 20.81 28.54 -50.54
N PRO A 182 19.48 28.58 -50.32
CA PRO A 182 18.53 27.62 -50.92
C PRO A 182 17.66 28.18 -52.07
N GLU A 183 16.92 27.29 -52.74
CA GLU A 183 15.82 27.59 -53.68
C GLU A 183 14.54 26.73 -53.39
N GLU A 184 13.38 27.23 -53.82
CA GLU A 184 12.05 26.57 -53.73
C GLU A 184 11.70 25.85 -55.06
N PRO A 185 10.51 25.20 -55.20
CA PRO A 185 9.38 25.98 -55.72
C PRO A 185 7.96 25.66 -55.18
N LYS A 186 7.24 26.75 -54.95
CA LYS A 186 5.78 27.07 -55.00
C LYS A 186 4.69 26.02 -55.32
N THR A 187 3.51 26.35 -54.78
CA THR A 187 2.17 25.76 -54.94
C THR A 187 1.43 26.11 -56.24
N GLU A 188 0.50 25.25 -56.70
CA GLU A 188 -0.70 25.72 -57.44
C GLU A 188 -1.90 24.73 -57.41
N LYS A 189 -3.12 25.27 -57.62
CA LYS A 189 -4.46 24.63 -57.70
C LYS A 189 -5.48 25.74 -58.04
N PRO A 190 -6.71 25.48 -58.53
CA PRO A 190 -7.33 24.24 -59.05
C PRO A 190 -7.95 24.42 -60.47
N ASP A 191 -8.66 23.41 -61.00
CA ASP A 191 -10.03 23.48 -61.58
C ASP A 191 -10.34 22.31 -62.57
N GLY A 192 -11.64 22.05 -62.83
CA GLY A 192 -12.10 21.21 -63.96
C GLY A 192 -12.99 19.99 -63.63
N LYS A 193 -14.28 20.05 -64.03
CA LYS A 193 -15.30 18.99 -64.06
C LYS A 193 -16.39 19.42 -65.09
N PRO A 194 -17.20 18.55 -65.74
CA PRO A 194 -17.25 17.07 -65.82
C PRO A 194 -17.04 16.53 -67.26
N GLU A 195 -17.20 15.21 -67.49
CA GLU A 195 -18.18 14.69 -68.48
C GLU A 195 -18.50 13.18 -68.34
N GLU A 196 -19.77 12.85 -68.59
CA GLU A 196 -20.37 11.54 -68.97
C GLU A 196 -21.21 11.84 -70.26
N PRO A 197 -21.84 10.89 -71.00
CA PRO A 197 -21.96 9.43 -70.80
C PRO A 197 -21.72 8.57 -72.07
N LYS A 198 -21.81 7.23 -71.93
CA LYS A 198 -22.57 6.26 -72.78
C LYS A 198 -22.06 4.82 -72.53
N THR A 199 -22.79 3.98 -71.81
CA THR A 199 -23.86 3.07 -72.29
C THR A 199 -23.42 2.02 -73.31
N GLU A 200 -23.23 0.78 -72.84
CA GLU A 200 -23.67 -0.40 -73.59
C GLU A 200 -24.04 -1.56 -72.65
N LYS A 201 -24.97 -2.41 -73.08
CA LYS A 201 -25.55 -3.56 -72.37
C LYS A 201 -26.42 -4.33 -73.40
N PRO A 202 -26.70 -5.63 -73.21
CA PRO A 202 -26.13 -6.58 -72.26
C PRO A 202 -25.42 -7.76 -72.95
N ASP A 203 -24.76 -8.62 -72.17
CA ASP A 203 -24.98 -10.06 -72.34
C ASP A 203 -24.90 -10.78 -71.00
N GLY A 204 -25.54 -11.95 -70.89
CA GLY A 204 -25.85 -12.59 -69.62
C GLY A 204 -25.06 -13.86 -69.34
N LYS A 205 -24.42 -13.93 -68.17
CA LYS A 205 -24.14 -15.18 -67.45
C LYS A 205 -24.12 -14.94 -65.95
N GLN A 206 -24.79 -15.82 -65.20
CA GLN A 206 -24.58 -15.94 -63.77
C GLN A 206 -23.33 -16.79 -63.54
N GLU A 207 -22.37 -16.27 -62.79
CA GLU A 207 -21.36 -17.07 -62.11
C GLU A 207 -21.42 -16.70 -60.63
N ASP A 208 -21.43 -17.71 -59.77
CA ASP A 208 -21.74 -17.54 -58.35
C ASP A 208 -20.62 -16.78 -57.65
N LYS A 209 -20.86 -15.50 -57.36
CA LYS A 209 -19.98 -14.70 -56.53
C LYS A 209 -20.07 -15.17 -55.08
N VAL A 210 -19.29 -16.21 -54.76
CA VAL A 210 -19.00 -16.64 -53.39
C VAL A 210 -18.69 -15.40 -52.59
N THR A 211 -19.59 -15.07 -51.68
CA THR A 211 -19.41 -13.91 -50.82
C THR A 211 -18.49 -14.38 -49.70
N GLU A 212 -17.19 -14.09 -49.83
CA GLU A 212 -16.28 -14.20 -48.69
C GLU A 212 -16.85 -13.33 -47.56
N GLN A 213 -17.45 -13.99 -46.58
CA GLN A 213 -17.65 -13.38 -45.28
C GLN A 213 -16.26 -12.93 -44.79
N PRO A 214 -16.10 -11.70 -44.26
CA PRO A 214 -14.84 -11.32 -43.68
C PRO A 214 -14.52 -12.35 -42.60
N LYS A 215 -13.36 -13.01 -42.72
CA LYS A 215 -12.88 -13.96 -41.71
C LYS A 215 -12.98 -13.25 -40.37
N GLN A 216 -13.76 -13.81 -39.44
CA GLN A 216 -13.79 -13.32 -38.08
C GLN A 216 -12.39 -13.50 -37.51
N GLU A 217 -11.65 -12.40 -37.45
CA GLU A 217 -10.34 -12.36 -36.84
C GLU A 217 -10.51 -12.82 -35.38
N LYS A 218 -9.87 -13.94 -35.05
CA LYS A 218 -10.07 -14.61 -33.77
C LYS A 218 -9.36 -13.78 -32.70
N VAL A 219 -10.08 -12.81 -32.15
CA VAL A 219 -9.58 -11.91 -31.10
C VAL A 219 -9.09 -12.76 -29.93
N GLU A 220 -7.78 -12.75 -29.73
CA GLU A 220 -7.07 -13.47 -28.69
C GLU A 220 -6.05 -12.49 -28.11
N ILE A 221 -6.19 -12.15 -26.82
CA ILE A 221 -5.37 -11.09 -26.20
C ILE A 221 -3.94 -11.60 -26.00
N PRO A 222 -2.91 -10.97 -26.59
CA PRO A 222 -1.53 -11.38 -26.39
C PRO A 222 -1.15 -11.26 -24.91
N ALA A 223 -0.62 -12.34 -24.32
CA ALA A 223 -0.26 -12.38 -22.90
C ALA A 223 0.73 -11.27 -22.50
N ALA A 224 1.57 -10.79 -23.42
CA ALA A 224 2.44 -9.64 -23.18
C ALA A 224 1.64 -8.34 -22.96
N GLN A 225 0.64 -8.07 -23.81
CA GLN A 225 -0.23 -6.88 -23.71
C GLN A 225 -1.09 -6.91 -22.44
N LEU A 226 -1.61 -8.09 -22.06
CA LEU A 226 -2.34 -8.29 -20.81
C LEU A 226 -1.46 -8.02 -19.59
N ASN A 227 -0.24 -8.57 -19.55
CA ASN A 227 0.69 -8.34 -18.45
C ASN A 227 1.19 -6.88 -18.40
N GLU A 228 1.41 -6.22 -19.54
CA GLU A 228 1.77 -4.80 -19.60
C GLU A 228 0.66 -3.91 -19.00
N ALA A 229 -0.60 -4.17 -19.35
CA ALA A 229 -1.75 -3.45 -18.79
C ALA A 229 -1.88 -3.67 -17.27
N ILE A 230 -1.70 -4.92 -16.79
CA ILE A 230 -1.70 -5.26 -15.36
C ILE A 230 -0.53 -4.55 -14.65
N SER A 231 0.68 -4.55 -15.23
CA SER A 231 1.87 -3.92 -14.65
C SER A 231 1.64 -2.43 -14.43
N LYS A 232 1.29 -1.69 -15.49
CA LYS A 232 1.01 -0.24 -15.43
C LYS A 232 -0.01 0.15 -14.36
N THR A 233 -1.11 -0.60 -14.24
CA THR A 233 -2.12 -0.33 -13.22
C THR A 233 -1.64 -0.69 -11.81
N SER A 234 -0.88 -1.77 -11.65
CA SER A 234 -0.29 -2.14 -10.36
C SER A 234 0.78 -1.15 -9.88
N GLU A 235 1.62 -0.64 -10.80
CA GLU A 235 2.61 0.40 -10.54
C GLU A 235 1.93 1.71 -10.10
N LYS A 236 0.86 2.11 -10.81
CA LYS A 236 0.06 3.29 -10.44
C LYS A 236 -0.60 3.13 -9.07
N MET A 237 -1.18 1.98 -8.77
CA MET A 237 -1.77 1.69 -7.45
C MET A 237 -0.73 1.61 -6.32
N LEU A 238 0.50 1.20 -6.60
CA LEU A 238 1.60 1.27 -5.61
C LEU A 238 2.06 2.73 -5.37
N GLN A 239 2.05 3.57 -6.40
CA GLN A 239 2.37 5.01 -6.30
C GLN A 239 1.27 5.79 -5.56
N ASP A 240 -0.01 5.49 -5.81
CA ASP A 240 -1.15 6.10 -5.10
C ASP A 240 -1.31 5.58 -3.66
N GLY A 241 -0.82 4.35 -3.40
CA GLY A 241 -1.05 3.60 -2.18
C GLY A 241 -2.41 2.86 -2.15
N ILE A 242 -2.59 1.99 -1.14
CA ILE A 242 -3.82 1.21 -1.00
C ILE A 242 -4.97 2.12 -0.53
N GLY A 243 -5.80 2.58 -1.47
CA GLY A 243 -6.99 3.38 -1.18
C GLY A 243 -8.22 2.57 -0.75
N SER A 244 -8.33 1.31 -1.15
CA SER A 244 -9.55 0.49 -0.99
C SER A 244 -9.27 -1.00 -0.85
N ASP A 245 -10.31 -1.74 -0.42
CA ASP A 245 -10.32 -3.21 -0.36
C ASP A 245 -10.00 -3.84 -1.72
N TRP A 246 -10.39 -3.17 -2.82
CA TRP A 246 -10.17 -3.65 -4.18
C TRP A 246 -8.73 -3.45 -4.65
N VAL A 247 -8.11 -2.31 -4.32
CA VAL A 247 -6.67 -2.10 -4.53
C VAL A 247 -5.87 -3.14 -3.74
N ALA A 248 -6.25 -3.40 -2.49
CA ALA A 248 -5.61 -4.40 -1.63
C ALA A 248 -5.66 -5.82 -2.26
N ILE A 249 -6.83 -6.26 -2.70
CA ILE A 249 -7.03 -7.56 -3.37
C ILE A 249 -6.27 -7.63 -4.69
N GLY A 250 -6.33 -6.59 -5.51
CA GLY A 250 -5.67 -6.56 -6.82
C GLY A 250 -4.15 -6.62 -6.72
N LEU A 251 -3.54 -5.81 -5.84
CA LEU A 251 -2.09 -5.80 -5.63
C LEU A 251 -1.58 -7.12 -5.02
N ALA A 252 -2.37 -7.77 -4.16
CA ALA A 252 -2.07 -9.12 -3.66
C ALA A 252 -2.14 -10.22 -4.74
N ARG A 253 -2.73 -9.93 -5.90
CA ARG A 253 -2.91 -10.87 -7.02
C ARG A 253 -2.06 -10.56 -8.26
N SER A 254 -1.60 -9.34 -8.46
CA SER A 254 -0.74 -9.00 -9.61
C SER A 254 0.66 -9.60 -9.56
N GLY A 255 1.09 -10.07 -8.38
CA GLY A 255 2.42 -10.63 -8.15
C GLY A 255 3.51 -9.59 -7.89
N VAL A 256 3.13 -8.31 -7.72
CA VAL A 256 4.06 -7.26 -7.29
C VAL A 256 4.37 -7.38 -5.79
N ASN A 257 5.58 -6.99 -5.39
CA ASN A 257 5.93 -6.93 -3.97
C ASN A 257 5.28 -5.69 -3.32
N VAL A 258 4.14 -5.90 -2.64
CA VAL A 258 3.49 -4.85 -1.84
C VAL A 258 4.26 -4.68 -0.53
N PRO A 259 4.88 -3.51 -0.24
CA PRO A 259 5.68 -3.31 0.96
C PRO A 259 4.86 -3.54 2.23
N LEU A 260 5.50 -4.13 3.25
CA LEU A 260 4.85 -4.45 4.53
C LEU A 260 4.24 -3.21 5.20
N GLU A 261 4.94 -2.08 5.15
CA GLU A 261 4.45 -0.80 5.66
C GLU A 261 3.15 -0.37 4.95
N THR A 262 3.08 -0.49 3.61
CA THR A 262 1.87 -0.19 2.82
C THR A 262 0.70 -1.07 3.22
N LYS A 263 0.94 -2.36 3.52
CA LYS A 263 -0.10 -3.27 4.06
C LYS A 263 -0.58 -2.82 5.44
N ILE A 264 0.35 -2.57 6.37
CA ILE A 264 0.05 -2.16 7.75
C ILE A 264 -0.72 -0.83 7.78
N ASN A 265 -0.30 0.15 6.98
CA ASN A 265 -0.93 1.47 6.85
C ASN A 265 -2.38 1.38 6.34
N TYR A 266 -2.76 0.33 5.60
CA TYR A 266 -4.16 0.08 5.24
C TYR A 266 -4.92 -0.76 6.27
N VAL A 267 -4.33 -1.88 6.70
CA VAL A 267 -4.95 -2.85 7.62
C VAL A 267 -5.30 -2.21 8.96
N LYS A 268 -4.39 -1.46 9.57
CA LYS A 268 -4.55 -0.90 10.93
C LYS A 268 -5.74 0.07 11.03
N PRO A 269 -5.96 1.03 10.09
CA PRO A 269 -7.21 1.79 10.03
C PRO A 269 -8.48 0.97 9.78
N VAL A 270 -8.42 -0.21 9.15
CA VAL A 270 -9.60 -1.08 8.96
C VAL A 270 -9.90 -1.91 10.21
N ALA A 271 -8.89 -2.46 10.88
CA ALA A 271 -9.02 -3.11 12.18
C ALA A 271 -9.63 -2.16 13.23
N GLU A 272 -9.16 -0.91 13.30
CA GLU A 272 -9.72 0.12 14.17
C GLU A 272 -11.17 0.53 13.79
N LYS A 273 -11.56 0.45 12.50
CA LYS A 273 -12.97 0.61 12.08
C LYS A 273 -13.84 -0.56 12.55
N VAL A 274 -13.34 -1.80 12.47
CA VAL A 274 -14.01 -3.01 13.02
C VAL A 274 -14.26 -2.80 14.52
N LYS A 275 -13.19 -2.64 15.30
CA LYS A 275 -13.20 -2.43 16.77
C LYS A 275 -14.22 -1.38 17.23
N LYS A 276 -14.29 -0.25 16.53
CA LYS A 276 -15.13 0.91 16.91
C LYS A 276 -16.53 0.92 16.27
N ARG A 277 -16.76 0.17 15.18
CA ARG A 277 -17.96 0.33 14.32
C ARG A 277 -18.48 -0.94 13.65
N LEU A 278 -18.04 -2.15 14.00
CA LEU A 278 -18.52 -3.42 13.42
C LEU A 278 -20.06 -3.50 13.33
N ASN A 279 -20.76 -3.06 14.38
CA ASN A 279 -22.23 -3.02 14.41
C ASN A 279 -22.89 -2.12 13.33
N ARG A 280 -22.13 -1.22 12.68
CA ARG A 280 -22.59 -0.39 11.56
C ARG A 280 -22.33 -0.98 10.18
N PHE A 281 -21.44 -1.97 10.04
CA PHE A 281 -21.10 -2.57 8.75
C PHE A 281 -22.34 -3.23 8.12
N SER A 282 -22.51 -3.11 6.80
CA SER A 282 -23.42 -3.99 6.05
C SER A 282 -22.81 -5.39 5.91
N ALA A 283 -23.61 -6.37 5.47
CA ALA A 283 -23.08 -7.68 5.08
C ALA A 283 -21.95 -7.57 4.05
N THR A 284 -22.13 -6.71 3.05
CA THR A 284 -21.13 -6.45 2.01
C THR A 284 -19.85 -5.79 2.56
N ASP A 285 -19.94 -4.87 3.53
CA ASP A 285 -18.74 -4.28 4.15
C ASP A 285 -17.93 -5.32 4.93
N LEU A 286 -18.62 -6.17 5.69
CA LEU A 286 -18.00 -7.23 6.48
C LEU A 286 -17.39 -8.31 5.59
N ALA A 287 -18.10 -8.74 4.54
CA ALA A 287 -17.59 -9.67 3.54
C ALA A 287 -16.37 -9.13 2.79
N ARG A 288 -16.40 -7.87 2.31
CA ARG A 288 -15.25 -7.23 1.66
C ARG A 288 -14.06 -7.12 2.61
N THR A 289 -14.31 -6.79 3.88
CA THR A 289 -13.26 -6.77 4.92
C THR A 289 -12.62 -8.14 5.09
N ILE A 290 -13.40 -9.23 5.14
CA ILE A 290 -12.87 -10.60 5.22
C ILE A 290 -11.99 -10.92 4.01
N ILE A 291 -12.47 -10.66 2.79
CA ILE A 291 -11.71 -10.95 1.55
C ILE A 291 -10.40 -10.15 1.53
N MET A 292 -10.44 -8.87 1.91
CA MET A 292 -9.27 -7.98 1.99
C MET A 292 -8.26 -8.43 3.05
N MET A 293 -8.71 -8.81 4.25
CA MET A 293 -7.81 -9.29 5.31
C MET A 293 -7.06 -10.56 4.86
N ASN A 294 -7.74 -11.51 4.21
CA ASN A 294 -7.08 -12.67 3.62
C ASN A 294 -6.05 -12.28 2.54
N ALA A 295 -6.37 -11.30 1.68
CA ALA A 295 -5.44 -10.77 0.68
C ALA A 295 -4.21 -10.07 1.29
N MET A 296 -4.32 -9.58 2.52
CA MET A 296 -3.26 -8.90 3.27
C MET A 296 -2.54 -9.81 4.29
N ASN A 297 -2.76 -11.13 4.26
CA ASN A 297 -2.23 -12.11 5.23
C ASN A 297 -2.64 -11.83 6.70
N VAL A 298 -3.86 -11.32 6.91
CA VAL A 298 -4.46 -11.09 8.23
C VAL A 298 -5.59 -12.10 8.43
N ASP A 299 -5.64 -12.75 9.60
CA ASP A 299 -6.73 -13.66 9.93
C ASP A 299 -8.01 -12.91 10.32
N PRO A 300 -9.09 -12.97 9.50
CA PRO A 300 -10.36 -12.31 9.81
C PRO A 300 -11.09 -12.92 11.02
N THR A 301 -10.67 -14.07 11.54
CA THR A 301 -11.24 -14.67 12.76
C THR A 301 -10.68 -14.07 14.05
N LYS A 302 -9.57 -13.31 13.97
CA LYS A 302 -8.83 -12.76 15.13
C LYS A 302 -8.83 -11.22 15.23
N VAL A 303 -9.24 -10.49 14.17
CA VAL A 303 -9.10 -9.01 14.07
C VAL A 303 -9.71 -8.29 15.27
N GLU A 304 -8.89 -7.62 16.08
CA GLU A 304 -9.33 -6.85 17.25
C GLU A 304 -10.22 -7.65 18.22
N GLY A 305 -9.95 -8.97 18.32
CA GLY A 305 -10.74 -9.89 19.15
C GLY A 305 -12.12 -10.22 18.59
N GLN A 306 -12.39 -9.93 17.31
CA GLN A 306 -13.65 -10.23 16.63
C GLN A 306 -13.45 -11.32 15.58
N ASN A 307 -14.29 -12.36 15.62
CA ASN A 307 -14.39 -13.32 14.53
C ASN A 307 -15.33 -12.77 13.44
N LEU A 308 -14.76 -12.14 12.41
CA LEU A 308 -15.54 -11.49 11.35
C LEU A 308 -16.32 -12.50 10.50
N VAL A 309 -15.79 -13.71 10.32
CA VAL A 309 -16.43 -14.79 9.57
C VAL A 309 -17.71 -15.25 10.28
N GLN A 310 -17.65 -15.45 11.60
CA GLN A 310 -18.82 -15.75 12.43
C GLN A 310 -19.85 -14.61 12.43
N ASN A 311 -19.39 -13.37 12.69
CA ASN A 311 -20.24 -12.17 12.65
C ASN A 311 -20.96 -11.99 11.29
N LEU A 312 -20.44 -12.58 10.20
CA LEU A 312 -21.08 -12.56 8.89
C LEU A 312 -22.10 -13.69 8.71
N PHE A 313 -21.75 -14.95 9.00
CA PHE A 313 -22.68 -16.07 8.79
C PHE A 313 -23.87 -16.08 9.76
N GLU A 314 -23.75 -15.40 10.91
CA GLU A 314 -24.84 -15.17 11.86
C GLU A 314 -25.68 -13.91 11.53
N SER A 315 -25.29 -13.11 10.53
CA SER A 315 -25.81 -11.75 10.36
C SER A 315 -27.24 -11.66 9.80
N ASP A 316 -28.10 -10.93 10.50
CA ASP A 316 -29.42 -10.49 9.98
C ASP A 316 -29.34 -9.49 8.82
N LYS A 317 -28.15 -8.95 8.53
CA LYS A 317 -27.93 -7.96 7.46
C LYS A 317 -27.66 -8.57 6.08
N VAL A 318 -27.51 -9.89 6.00
CA VAL A 318 -27.40 -10.63 4.75
C VAL A 318 -28.84 -10.79 4.21
N ASN A 319 -29.28 -9.87 3.36
CA ASN A 319 -30.69 -9.80 2.89
C ASN A 319 -30.88 -9.30 1.44
N SER A 320 -29.81 -8.83 0.77
CA SER A 320 -29.80 -8.49 -0.65
C SER A 320 -29.09 -9.58 -1.47
N VAL A 321 -29.30 -9.60 -2.79
CA VAL A 321 -28.60 -10.53 -3.69
C VAL A 321 -27.09 -10.33 -3.62
N THR A 322 -26.64 -9.07 -3.59
CA THR A 322 -25.23 -8.71 -3.39
C THR A 322 -24.70 -9.14 -2.02
N GLY A 323 -25.55 -9.14 -0.98
CA GLY A 323 -25.23 -9.66 0.35
C GLY A 323 -25.02 -11.17 0.33
N TYR A 324 -25.87 -11.93 -0.35
CA TYR A 324 -25.71 -13.38 -0.50
C TYR A 324 -24.43 -13.71 -1.30
N ALA A 325 -24.21 -13.04 -2.44
CA ALA A 325 -23.05 -13.26 -3.30
C ALA A 325 -21.71 -12.95 -2.58
N PHE A 326 -21.60 -11.78 -1.95
CA PHE A 326 -20.38 -11.44 -1.20
C PHE A 326 -20.18 -12.30 0.04
N THR A 327 -21.25 -12.74 0.72
CA THR A 327 -21.11 -13.69 1.82
C THR A 327 -20.52 -15.01 1.33
N LEU A 328 -21.07 -15.58 0.26
CA LEU A 328 -20.58 -16.84 -0.32
C LEU A 328 -19.09 -16.75 -0.71
N LEU A 329 -18.70 -15.67 -1.39
CA LEU A 329 -17.30 -15.38 -1.72
C LEU A 329 -16.40 -15.29 -0.47
N ALA A 330 -16.82 -14.55 0.57
CA ALA A 330 -16.06 -14.39 1.80
C ALA A 330 -15.87 -15.71 2.56
N LEU A 331 -16.89 -16.57 2.62
CA LEU A 331 -16.79 -17.89 3.25
C LEU A 331 -15.87 -18.84 2.44
N ASP A 332 -15.87 -18.73 1.11
CA ASP A 332 -15.03 -19.54 0.22
C ASP A 332 -13.59 -19.03 0.06
N THR A 333 -13.27 -17.86 0.63
CA THR A 333 -11.95 -17.21 0.54
C THR A 333 -10.81 -18.08 1.08
N LYS A 334 -11.01 -18.79 2.20
CA LYS A 334 -10.13 -19.86 2.71
C LYS A 334 -10.88 -21.19 2.94
N LYS A 335 -12.04 -21.37 2.30
CA LYS A 335 -12.98 -22.50 2.55
C LYS A 335 -13.36 -22.65 4.04
N TYR A 336 -13.64 -21.53 4.72
CA TYR A 336 -13.94 -21.48 6.15
C TYR A 336 -14.99 -22.54 6.56
N GLU A 337 -14.77 -23.21 7.68
CA GLU A 337 -15.74 -24.12 8.29
C GLU A 337 -16.92 -23.33 8.85
N ILE A 338 -18.15 -23.81 8.61
CA ILE A 338 -19.40 -23.15 8.98
C ILE A 338 -20.34 -24.21 9.57
N PRO A 339 -20.99 -23.96 10.73
CA PRO A 339 -21.99 -24.88 11.27
C PRO A 339 -23.12 -25.14 10.25
N ALA A 340 -23.61 -26.38 10.18
CA ALA A 340 -24.68 -26.73 9.23
C ALA A 340 -26.00 -26.04 9.57
N GLU A 341 -26.22 -25.77 10.86
CA GLU A 341 -27.31 -25.02 11.45
C GLU A 341 -27.15 -23.49 11.36
N ALA A 342 -26.00 -22.99 10.87
CA ALA A 342 -25.78 -21.55 10.72
C ALA A 342 -26.75 -20.96 9.69
N LYS A 343 -27.29 -19.77 10.02
CA LYS A 343 -28.29 -19.06 9.21
C LYS A 343 -27.86 -18.86 7.75
N TRP A 344 -26.57 -18.56 7.54
CA TRP A 344 -25.98 -18.35 6.22
C TRP A 344 -24.81 -19.29 5.95
N ASN A 345 -25.10 -20.59 5.87
CA ASN A 345 -24.17 -21.58 5.32
C ASN A 345 -24.20 -21.57 3.77
N ARG A 346 -23.21 -22.23 3.15
CA ARG A 346 -23.05 -22.31 1.68
C ARG A 346 -24.33 -22.75 0.95
N ALA A 347 -25.00 -23.79 1.43
CA ALA A 347 -26.21 -24.30 0.79
C ALA A 347 -27.37 -23.30 0.86
N THR A 348 -27.56 -22.63 2.00
CA THR A 348 -28.59 -21.57 2.14
C THR A 348 -28.31 -20.37 1.24
N LEU A 349 -27.05 -19.98 1.09
CA LEU A 349 -26.63 -18.85 0.24
C LEU A 349 -26.79 -19.17 -1.25
N VAL A 350 -26.37 -20.36 -1.69
CA VAL A 350 -26.60 -20.86 -3.06
C VAL A 350 -28.11 -20.90 -3.35
N GLN A 351 -28.92 -21.50 -2.48
CA GLN A 351 -30.37 -21.56 -2.68
C GLN A 351 -31.02 -20.16 -2.69
N ALA A 352 -30.58 -19.23 -1.84
CA ALA A 352 -31.07 -17.84 -1.86
C ALA A 352 -30.73 -17.14 -3.19
N LEU A 353 -29.53 -17.38 -3.75
CA LEU A 353 -29.16 -16.87 -5.07
C LEU A 353 -29.99 -17.50 -6.19
N LEU A 354 -30.15 -18.82 -6.21
CA LEU A 354 -30.98 -19.51 -7.22
C LEU A 354 -32.45 -19.04 -7.16
N GLN A 355 -33.01 -18.92 -5.95
CA GLN A 355 -34.36 -18.39 -5.73
C GLN A 355 -34.48 -16.90 -6.09
N ALA A 356 -33.40 -16.13 -6.07
CA ALA A 356 -33.39 -14.73 -6.47
C ALA A 356 -33.34 -14.50 -8.00
N GLN A 357 -32.97 -15.49 -8.82
CA GLN A 357 -32.82 -15.32 -10.28
C GLN A 357 -34.11 -14.82 -10.95
N HIS A 358 -33.98 -13.96 -11.96
CA HIS A 358 -35.08 -13.41 -12.77
C HIS A 358 -35.40 -14.26 -14.01
N THR A 359 -36.52 -14.01 -14.66
CA THR A 359 -36.96 -14.76 -15.86
C THR A 359 -36.10 -14.48 -17.10
N ASP A 360 -35.41 -13.33 -17.16
CA ASP A 360 -34.46 -13.01 -18.22
C ASP A 360 -33.12 -13.78 -18.11
N GLY A 361 -32.86 -14.35 -16.93
CA GLY A 361 -31.68 -15.15 -16.59
C GLY A 361 -30.68 -14.46 -15.66
N GLY A 362 -30.83 -13.17 -15.35
CA GLY A 362 -29.92 -12.44 -14.48
C GLY A 362 -30.43 -12.27 -13.04
N TRP A 363 -29.88 -11.25 -12.37
CA TRP A 363 -30.31 -10.75 -11.06
C TRP A 363 -30.29 -9.22 -11.00
N THR A 364 -30.99 -8.67 -10.01
CA THR A 364 -30.83 -7.28 -9.54
C THR A 364 -30.53 -7.25 -8.03
N TYR A 365 -30.28 -6.07 -7.48
CA TYR A 365 -29.82 -5.88 -6.09
C TYR A 365 -30.78 -6.43 -5.03
N ASP A 366 -32.09 -6.21 -5.21
CA ASP A 366 -33.15 -6.59 -4.29
C ASP A 366 -33.57 -8.05 -4.48
N SER A 367 -33.49 -8.85 -3.41
CA SER A 367 -33.86 -10.27 -3.42
C SER A 367 -35.38 -10.51 -3.49
N SER A 368 -36.19 -9.48 -3.20
CA SER A 368 -37.66 -9.49 -3.25
C SER A 368 -38.27 -8.91 -4.53
N SER A 369 -37.42 -8.50 -5.48
CA SER A 369 -37.84 -7.97 -6.78
C SER A 369 -38.65 -8.97 -7.61
N SER A 370 -39.58 -8.46 -8.44
CA SER A 370 -40.40 -9.29 -9.33
C SER A 370 -39.54 -10.01 -10.36
N LYS A 371 -39.93 -11.23 -10.74
CA LYS A 371 -39.17 -12.09 -11.66
C LYS A 371 -39.19 -11.59 -13.11
N GLU A 372 -40.09 -10.66 -13.40
CA GLU A 372 -40.32 -9.99 -14.67
C GLU A 372 -39.65 -8.61 -14.73
N SER A 373 -38.98 -8.20 -13.64
CA SER A 373 -38.12 -7.01 -13.61
C SER A 373 -36.88 -7.23 -14.48
N ALA A 374 -36.27 -6.14 -14.95
CA ALA A 374 -35.02 -6.22 -15.68
C ALA A 374 -33.84 -6.49 -14.73
N SER A 375 -33.02 -7.49 -15.05
CA SER A 375 -31.75 -7.74 -14.35
C SER A 375 -30.71 -6.66 -14.66
N ASN A 376 -29.68 -6.57 -13.81
CA ASN A 376 -28.52 -5.71 -13.99
C ASN A 376 -27.26 -6.54 -14.30
N VAL A 377 -26.40 -6.03 -15.19
CA VAL A 377 -25.16 -6.69 -15.65
C VAL A 377 -24.17 -6.92 -14.51
N ASP A 378 -23.96 -5.92 -13.67
CA ASP A 378 -22.95 -5.92 -12.61
C ASP A 378 -23.28 -6.95 -11.53
N VAL A 379 -24.53 -6.94 -11.04
CA VAL A 379 -25.04 -7.91 -10.06
C VAL A 379 -25.08 -9.31 -10.65
N THR A 380 -25.50 -9.48 -11.90
CA THR A 380 -25.51 -10.80 -12.56
C THR A 380 -24.11 -11.41 -12.64
N SER A 381 -23.11 -10.59 -12.94
CA SER A 381 -21.72 -11.04 -13.05
C SER A 381 -21.08 -11.32 -11.68
N MET A 382 -21.43 -10.53 -10.66
CA MET A 382 -21.06 -10.78 -9.27
C MET A 382 -21.65 -12.10 -8.74
N VAL A 383 -22.90 -12.41 -9.08
CA VAL A 383 -23.53 -13.69 -8.72
C VAL A 383 -22.89 -14.86 -9.47
N LEU A 384 -22.52 -14.71 -10.75
CA LEU A 384 -21.73 -15.71 -11.47
C LEU A 384 -20.40 -16.01 -10.77
N ALA A 385 -19.66 -14.99 -10.35
CA ALA A 385 -18.40 -15.17 -9.63
C ALA A 385 -18.58 -15.92 -8.30
N ALA A 386 -19.68 -15.67 -7.58
CA ALA A 386 -20.02 -16.35 -6.33
C ALA A 386 -20.51 -17.80 -6.53
N LEU A 387 -21.25 -18.09 -7.62
CA LEU A 387 -21.77 -19.42 -7.93
C LEU A 387 -20.77 -20.32 -8.69
N ALA A 388 -19.70 -19.77 -9.27
CA ALA A 388 -18.72 -20.53 -10.05
C ALA A 388 -18.09 -21.74 -9.34
N PRO A 389 -17.77 -21.73 -8.02
CA PRO A 389 -17.30 -22.92 -7.31
C PRO A 389 -18.33 -24.07 -7.25
N TYR A 390 -19.60 -23.75 -7.49
CA TYR A 390 -20.75 -24.66 -7.39
C TYR A 390 -21.29 -25.08 -8.77
N GLN A 391 -20.64 -24.69 -9.87
CA GLN A 391 -21.16 -24.81 -11.24
C GLN A 391 -21.39 -26.23 -11.77
N ASP A 392 -20.94 -27.26 -11.05
CA ASP A 392 -21.20 -28.67 -11.36
C ASP A 392 -22.46 -29.22 -10.65
N GLN A 393 -23.08 -28.45 -9.74
CA GLN A 393 -24.33 -28.84 -9.09
C GLN A 393 -25.51 -28.75 -10.07
N ALA A 394 -26.42 -29.73 -10.01
CA ALA A 394 -27.47 -29.94 -11.01
C ALA A 394 -28.53 -28.83 -11.08
N ASP A 395 -28.73 -28.08 -9.99
CA ASP A 395 -29.61 -26.91 -9.88
C ASP A 395 -28.87 -25.59 -10.15
N VAL A 396 -27.58 -25.50 -9.83
CA VAL A 396 -26.73 -24.34 -10.13
C VAL A 396 -26.38 -24.23 -11.61
N LYS A 397 -26.02 -25.34 -12.29
CA LYS A 397 -25.59 -25.31 -13.70
C LYS A 397 -26.62 -24.65 -14.64
N PRO A 398 -27.94 -24.95 -14.56
CA PRO A 398 -28.95 -24.26 -15.37
C PRO A 398 -29.09 -22.77 -15.06
N ALA A 399 -28.88 -22.35 -13.82
CA ALA A 399 -28.93 -20.92 -13.46
C ALA A 399 -27.71 -20.16 -14.03
N ILE A 400 -26.51 -20.74 -13.94
CA ILE A 400 -25.30 -20.18 -14.55
C ILE A 400 -25.45 -20.05 -16.06
N GLN A 401 -25.98 -21.06 -16.75
CA GLN A 401 -26.19 -20.97 -18.21
C GLN A 401 -27.11 -19.80 -18.59
N LYS A 402 -28.26 -19.64 -17.91
CA LYS A 402 -29.17 -18.52 -18.16
C LYS A 402 -28.51 -17.16 -17.93
N ALA A 403 -27.62 -17.05 -16.94
CA ALA A 403 -26.91 -15.82 -16.63
C ALA A 403 -25.83 -15.48 -17.68
N VAL A 404 -25.11 -16.49 -18.19
CA VAL A 404 -24.23 -16.35 -19.36
C VAL A 404 -25.04 -15.95 -20.60
N ASP A 405 -26.17 -16.60 -20.85
CA ASP A 405 -27.08 -16.26 -21.97
C ASP A 405 -27.67 -14.84 -21.83
N TYR A 406 -27.92 -14.37 -20.61
CA TYR A 406 -28.32 -12.99 -20.34
C TYR A 406 -27.17 -12.01 -20.69
N LEU A 407 -25.97 -12.23 -20.15
CA LEU A 407 -24.82 -11.37 -20.42
C LEU A 407 -24.48 -11.31 -21.92
N TYR A 408 -24.58 -12.42 -22.63
CA TYR A 408 -24.38 -12.49 -24.08
C TYR A 408 -25.45 -11.79 -24.93
N LYS A 409 -26.59 -11.39 -24.34
CA LYS A 409 -27.58 -10.48 -24.95
C LYS A 409 -27.28 -9.01 -24.63
N GLN A 410 -26.70 -8.71 -23.47
CA GLN A 410 -26.30 -7.35 -23.08
C GLN A 410 -24.96 -6.89 -23.69
N GLN A 411 -24.12 -7.84 -24.12
CA GLN A 411 -22.83 -7.54 -24.74
C GLN A 411 -23.01 -6.85 -26.10
N LEU A 412 -22.39 -5.68 -26.25
CA LEU A 412 -22.40 -4.88 -27.46
C LEU A 412 -21.53 -5.47 -28.59
N GLY A 413 -21.76 -4.99 -29.81
CA GLY A 413 -20.99 -5.40 -31.00
C GLY A 413 -19.48 -5.10 -30.92
N ASN A 414 -19.04 -4.17 -30.06
CA ASN A 414 -17.63 -3.88 -29.79
C ASN A 414 -17.03 -4.73 -28.63
N GLY A 415 -17.84 -5.57 -27.96
CA GLY A 415 -17.46 -6.39 -26.82
C GLY A 415 -17.79 -5.81 -25.44
N GLY A 416 -18.10 -4.52 -25.36
CA GLY A 416 -18.42 -3.82 -24.10
C GLY A 416 -19.84 -4.08 -23.59
N PHE A 417 -20.14 -3.55 -22.40
CA PHE A 417 -21.43 -3.75 -21.72
C PHE A 417 -22.07 -2.42 -21.32
N VAL A 418 -23.40 -2.39 -21.32
CA VAL A 418 -24.21 -1.23 -20.95
C VAL A 418 -24.83 -1.43 -19.56
N ALA A 419 -24.73 -0.41 -18.72
CA ALA A 419 -25.57 -0.24 -17.53
C ALA A 419 -26.14 1.18 -17.53
N ASP A 420 -27.36 1.36 -17.00
CA ASP A 420 -28.07 2.64 -16.90
C ASP A 420 -28.06 3.50 -18.17
N GLY A 421 -28.10 2.83 -19.34
CA GLY A 421 -28.12 3.44 -20.67
C GLY A 421 -26.77 3.85 -21.25
N GLN A 422 -25.64 3.59 -20.59
CA GLN A 422 -24.30 3.94 -21.06
C GLN A 422 -23.34 2.74 -21.11
N GLU A 423 -22.60 2.59 -22.22
CA GLU A 423 -21.43 1.71 -22.26
C GLU A 423 -20.35 2.24 -21.33
N ASN A 424 -19.81 1.39 -20.46
CA ASN A 424 -18.82 1.79 -19.49
C ASN A 424 -17.85 0.65 -19.11
N SER A 425 -16.64 1.02 -18.68
CA SER A 425 -15.59 0.07 -18.30
C SER A 425 -15.94 -0.76 -17.06
N ASN A 426 -16.70 -0.22 -16.11
CA ASN A 426 -17.05 -0.90 -14.86
C ASN A 426 -17.93 -2.14 -15.15
N SER A 427 -18.98 -2.00 -15.95
CA SER A 427 -19.85 -3.13 -16.33
C SER A 427 -19.15 -4.14 -17.22
N THR A 428 -18.28 -3.70 -18.14
CA THR A 428 -17.42 -4.62 -18.91
C THR A 428 -16.47 -5.39 -17.98
N ALA A 429 -15.88 -4.74 -16.98
CA ALA A 429 -14.99 -5.36 -15.99
C ALA A 429 -15.74 -6.40 -15.13
N GLN A 430 -16.93 -6.08 -14.61
CA GLN A 430 -17.74 -7.06 -13.87
C GLN A 430 -18.07 -8.28 -14.73
N ALA A 431 -18.50 -8.07 -15.98
CA ALA A 431 -18.81 -9.15 -16.91
C ALA A 431 -17.60 -10.06 -17.16
N ILE A 432 -16.39 -9.51 -17.32
CA ILE A 432 -15.15 -10.29 -17.43
C ILE A 432 -14.88 -11.11 -16.17
N ILE A 433 -15.03 -10.55 -14.97
CA ILE A 433 -14.82 -11.25 -13.70
C ILE A 433 -15.75 -12.46 -13.58
N GLY A 434 -17.05 -12.28 -13.86
CA GLY A 434 -18.04 -13.36 -13.79
C GLY A 434 -17.86 -14.43 -14.87
N LEU A 435 -17.65 -14.03 -16.13
CA LEU A 435 -17.52 -14.95 -17.25
C LEU A 435 -16.21 -15.76 -17.21
N SER A 436 -15.10 -15.18 -16.74
CA SER A 436 -13.79 -15.87 -16.65
C SER A 436 -13.76 -17.05 -15.68
N LEU A 437 -14.81 -17.25 -14.87
CA LEU A 437 -14.92 -18.32 -13.87
C LEU A 437 -15.86 -19.47 -14.27
N VAL A 438 -16.60 -19.33 -15.37
CA VAL A 438 -17.50 -20.37 -15.88
C VAL A 438 -16.77 -21.20 -16.94
N LYS A 439 -16.78 -22.53 -16.81
CA LYS A 439 -15.98 -23.46 -17.63
C LYS A 439 -16.30 -23.40 -19.12
N ASP A 440 -17.59 -23.31 -19.46
CA ASP A 440 -18.12 -23.56 -20.81
C ASP A 440 -18.40 -22.25 -21.60
N VAL A 441 -17.62 -21.17 -21.36
CA VAL A 441 -17.85 -19.84 -21.98
C VAL A 441 -17.27 -19.67 -23.39
N ASP A 442 -17.95 -18.84 -24.20
CA ASP A 442 -17.46 -18.35 -25.49
C ASP A 442 -16.23 -17.45 -25.28
N GLN A 443 -15.06 -18.04 -25.55
CA GLN A 443 -13.77 -17.38 -25.42
C GLN A 443 -13.58 -16.21 -26.40
N ALA A 444 -14.24 -16.21 -27.57
CA ALA A 444 -14.13 -15.10 -28.52
C ALA A 444 -14.92 -13.88 -28.00
N ARG A 445 -16.11 -14.10 -27.41
CA ARG A 445 -16.86 -13.05 -26.70
C ARG A 445 -16.10 -12.51 -25.49
N LEU A 446 -15.46 -13.39 -24.70
CA LEU A 446 -14.70 -12.99 -23.52
C LEU A 446 -13.46 -12.16 -23.91
N ASN A 447 -12.65 -12.63 -24.86
CA ASN A 447 -11.50 -11.87 -25.36
C ASN A 447 -11.92 -10.51 -25.96
N LYS A 448 -13.08 -10.43 -26.61
CA LYS A 448 -13.62 -9.15 -27.11
C LYS A 448 -14.03 -8.18 -25.99
N ALA A 449 -14.57 -8.69 -24.88
CA ALA A 449 -14.83 -7.87 -23.69
C ALA A 449 -13.53 -7.34 -23.09
N VAL A 450 -12.48 -8.17 -23.00
CA VAL A 450 -11.15 -7.74 -22.52
C VAL A 450 -10.53 -6.71 -23.47
N GLN A 451 -10.63 -6.90 -24.79
CA GLN A 451 -10.19 -5.92 -25.79
C GLN A 451 -10.92 -4.57 -25.63
N ASN A 452 -12.23 -4.60 -25.41
CA ASN A 452 -13.03 -3.41 -25.10
C ASN A 452 -12.51 -2.73 -23.82
N LEU A 453 -12.39 -3.46 -22.71
CA LEU A 453 -11.92 -2.94 -21.43
C LEU A 453 -10.53 -2.27 -21.55
N MET A 454 -9.57 -2.93 -22.22
CA MET A 454 -8.22 -2.40 -22.39
C MET A 454 -8.19 -1.09 -23.19
N SER A 455 -9.19 -0.80 -24.03
CA SER A 455 -9.31 0.50 -24.73
C SER A 455 -9.71 1.68 -23.83
N TYR A 456 -10.11 1.41 -22.58
CA TYR A 456 -10.34 2.44 -21.56
C TYR A 456 -9.06 2.78 -20.78
N GLN A 457 -7.98 2.00 -20.90
CA GLN A 457 -6.72 2.27 -20.18
C GLN A 457 -6.01 3.50 -20.76
N LEU A 458 -5.51 4.36 -19.87
CA LEU A 458 -4.71 5.53 -20.17
C LEU A 458 -3.20 5.21 -20.05
N PRO A 459 -2.30 6.02 -20.65
CA PRO A 459 -0.86 5.76 -20.59
C PRO A 459 -0.25 5.70 -19.18
N ASN A 460 -0.92 6.25 -18.17
CA ASN A 460 -0.53 6.23 -16.75
C ASN A 460 -1.08 5.01 -15.98
N GLY A 461 -1.70 4.03 -16.65
CA GLY A 461 -2.25 2.83 -16.01
C GLY A 461 -3.65 2.98 -15.41
N GLU A 462 -4.22 4.19 -15.37
CA GLU A 462 -5.61 4.39 -14.94
C GLU A 462 -6.60 3.98 -16.04
N PHE A 463 -7.84 3.66 -15.67
CA PHE A 463 -8.94 3.41 -16.61
C PHE A 463 -9.98 4.52 -16.57
N LYS A 464 -10.43 4.96 -17.74
CA LYS A 464 -11.62 5.80 -17.93
C LYS A 464 -12.89 5.09 -17.48
N TRP A 465 -13.95 5.83 -17.13
CA TRP A 465 -15.28 5.23 -16.91
C TRP A 465 -16.06 5.08 -18.22
N LEU A 466 -16.18 6.17 -18.99
CA LEU A 466 -16.84 6.22 -20.30
C LEU A 466 -15.80 6.26 -21.44
N PRO A 467 -16.15 5.82 -22.67
CA PRO A 467 -15.24 5.88 -23.83
C PRO A 467 -14.69 7.29 -24.10
N SER A 468 -15.54 8.31 -23.89
CA SER A 468 -15.29 9.73 -24.14
C SER A 468 -14.44 10.44 -23.09
N ASP A 469 -14.22 9.86 -21.91
CA ASP A 469 -13.48 10.52 -20.84
C ASP A 469 -12.03 10.80 -21.23
N GLN A 470 -11.43 11.80 -20.58
CA GLN A 470 -10.03 12.21 -20.81
C GLN A 470 -9.16 12.03 -19.55
N LYS A 471 -9.69 11.36 -18.53
CA LYS A 471 -9.06 11.13 -17.22
C LYS A 471 -9.47 9.77 -16.65
N GLY A 472 -8.65 9.23 -15.75
CA GLY A 472 -8.98 8.02 -15.00
C GLY A 472 -10.14 8.23 -14.03
N SER A 473 -10.85 7.15 -13.73
CA SER A 473 -11.76 7.01 -12.59
C SER A 473 -11.19 5.96 -11.65
N GLY A 474 -11.15 6.24 -10.35
CA GLY A 474 -10.62 5.31 -9.35
C GLY A 474 -11.36 3.97 -9.37
N MET A 475 -12.70 4.00 -9.32
CA MET A 475 -13.53 2.80 -9.34
C MET A 475 -13.44 2.04 -10.68
N ALA A 476 -13.25 2.73 -11.80
CA ALA A 476 -13.00 2.08 -13.09
C ALA A 476 -11.64 1.36 -13.08
N THR A 477 -10.61 2.03 -12.57
CA THR A 477 -9.24 1.50 -12.47
C THR A 477 -9.18 0.28 -11.54
N GLU A 478 -9.82 0.34 -10.37
CA GLU A 478 -9.96 -0.78 -9.44
C GLU A 478 -10.61 -2.02 -10.08
N GLN A 479 -11.78 -1.85 -10.69
CA GLN A 479 -12.53 -3.00 -11.22
C GLN A 479 -11.90 -3.54 -12.51
N ALA A 480 -11.36 -2.67 -13.37
CA ALA A 480 -10.63 -3.09 -14.56
C ALA A 480 -9.38 -3.91 -14.19
N PHE A 481 -8.64 -3.51 -13.15
CA PHE A 481 -7.48 -4.26 -12.65
C PHE A 481 -7.88 -5.66 -12.17
N LEU A 482 -8.91 -5.76 -11.33
CA LEU A 482 -9.46 -7.06 -10.89
C LEU A 482 -9.94 -7.93 -12.08
N ALA A 483 -10.54 -7.32 -13.10
CA ALA A 483 -10.98 -8.03 -14.31
C ALA A 483 -9.81 -8.55 -15.16
N LEU A 484 -8.75 -7.79 -15.36
CA LEU A 484 -7.56 -8.26 -16.08
C LEU A 484 -6.83 -9.37 -15.31
N LEU A 485 -6.78 -9.28 -13.98
CA LEU A 485 -6.24 -10.34 -13.12
C LEU A 485 -7.09 -11.61 -13.18
N GLN A 486 -8.42 -11.48 -13.14
CA GLN A 486 -9.33 -12.63 -13.24
C GLN A 486 -9.34 -13.25 -14.65
N PHE A 487 -9.11 -12.46 -15.70
CA PHE A 487 -8.91 -13.00 -17.05
C PHE A 487 -7.55 -13.69 -17.22
N LYS A 488 -6.51 -13.23 -16.52
CA LYS A 488 -5.19 -13.89 -16.51
C LYS A 488 -5.24 -15.29 -15.88
N ASP A 489 -6.00 -15.45 -14.80
CA ASP A 489 -6.19 -16.72 -14.08
C ASP A 489 -7.56 -17.39 -14.37
N LEU A 490 -7.85 -17.65 -15.66
CA LEU A 490 -9.11 -18.29 -16.10
C LEU A 490 -9.46 -19.54 -15.28
N GLY A 491 -10.73 -19.64 -14.87
CA GLY A 491 -11.29 -20.75 -14.10
C GLY A 491 -10.84 -20.83 -12.63
N LYS A 492 -9.98 -19.93 -12.15
CA LYS A 492 -9.54 -19.85 -10.75
C LYS A 492 -9.94 -18.51 -10.16
N SER A 493 -10.65 -18.48 -9.04
CA SER A 493 -11.08 -17.22 -8.47
C SER A 493 -9.90 -16.41 -7.91
N ILE A 494 -9.80 -15.14 -8.31
CA ILE A 494 -8.96 -14.15 -7.62
C ILE A 494 -9.39 -13.95 -6.16
N TYR A 495 -10.53 -14.51 -5.75
CA TYR A 495 -11.02 -14.53 -4.39
C TYR A 495 -10.66 -15.81 -3.60
N ASP A 496 -9.82 -16.72 -4.12
CA ASP A 496 -9.46 -17.99 -3.45
C ASP A 496 -8.01 -18.02 -2.91
N TRP A 497 -7.83 -17.94 -1.58
CA TRP A 497 -6.55 -18.03 -0.87
C TRP A 497 -6.36 -19.36 -0.13
N SER A 498 -7.18 -20.38 -0.40
CA SER A 498 -7.11 -21.68 0.30
C SER A 498 -5.80 -22.47 0.09
N ASN A 499 -4.95 -22.02 -0.84
CA ASN A 499 -3.69 -22.67 -1.21
C ASN A 499 -2.44 -21.82 -0.90
N VAL A 500 -2.56 -20.79 -0.06
CA VAL A 500 -1.45 -19.88 0.29
C VAL A 500 -0.83 -20.28 1.63
N VAL A 501 0.49 -20.50 1.66
CA VAL A 501 1.25 -20.80 2.88
C VAL A 501 1.56 -19.51 3.64
N GLU A 502 1.41 -19.53 4.95
CA GLU A 502 1.22 -18.33 5.76
C GLU A 502 2.51 -17.75 6.36
N ASN A 503 2.57 -16.42 6.37
CA ASN A 503 3.23 -15.61 7.40
C ASN A 503 2.17 -14.57 7.82
N GLU A 504 1.51 -14.77 8.96
CA GLU A 504 0.41 -13.89 9.43
C GLU A 504 0.94 -12.52 9.90
N ILE A 505 0.17 -11.46 9.65
CA ILE A 505 0.36 -10.14 10.26
C ILE A 505 -0.56 -10.04 11.48
N ASP A 506 -0.01 -10.00 12.72
CA ASP A 506 -0.83 -9.65 13.89
C ASP A 506 -1.26 -8.17 13.78
N THR A 507 -2.53 -7.91 14.08
CA THR A 507 -3.15 -6.58 14.01
C THR A 507 -3.09 -5.82 15.33
N LYS A 508 -2.74 -6.50 16.42
CA LYS A 508 -2.56 -5.87 17.73
C LYS A 508 -1.42 -4.84 17.71
N PRO A 509 -1.45 -3.85 18.61
CA PRO A 509 -0.24 -3.11 18.97
C PRO A 509 0.82 -4.10 19.48
N ILE A 510 2.07 -3.93 19.06
CA ILE A 510 3.20 -4.43 19.84
C ILE A 510 3.16 -3.66 21.16
N VAL A 511 2.80 -4.36 22.23
CA VAL A 511 2.97 -3.84 23.59
C VAL A 511 4.47 -3.95 23.87
N GLU A 512 5.12 -2.83 24.16
CA GLU A 512 6.50 -2.82 24.63
C GLU A 512 6.61 -3.75 25.85
N PRO A 513 7.51 -4.75 25.85
CA PRO A 513 7.62 -5.65 26.99
C PRO A 513 8.14 -4.88 28.21
N GLU A 514 7.31 -4.73 29.24
CA GLU A 514 7.75 -4.18 30.53
C GLU A 514 8.95 -4.97 31.03
N THR A 515 10.02 -4.26 31.39
CA THR A 515 11.32 -4.85 31.72
C THR A 515 11.32 -5.43 33.14
N THR A 516 10.67 -6.58 33.32
CA THR A 516 10.80 -7.41 34.53
C THR A 516 12.23 -7.92 34.64
N VAL A 517 13.00 -7.33 35.56
CA VAL A 517 14.37 -7.75 35.88
C VAL A 517 14.32 -9.05 36.68
N GLU A 518 14.84 -10.15 36.12
CA GLU A 518 15.00 -11.41 36.86
C GLU A 518 16.15 -11.30 37.87
N GLU A 519 15.81 -11.31 39.16
CA GLU A 519 16.79 -11.49 40.23
C GLU A 519 17.19 -12.97 40.33
N LYS A 520 18.50 -13.25 40.34
CA LYS A 520 19.03 -14.64 40.29
C LYS A 520 18.95 -15.32 41.65
N GLU A 521 17.99 -16.22 41.81
CA GLU A 521 17.90 -17.09 42.98
C GLU A 521 19.02 -18.15 43.01
N VAL A 522 19.55 -18.43 44.20
CA VAL A 522 20.66 -19.37 44.41
C VAL A 522 20.13 -20.73 44.87
N VAL A 523 20.63 -21.81 44.26
CA VAL A 523 20.16 -23.18 44.53
C VAL A 523 20.79 -23.75 45.81
N GLU A 524 19.97 -24.04 46.82
CA GLU A 524 20.24 -25.08 47.83
C GLU A 524 19.02 -26.02 48.01
N GLN A 525 19.29 -27.26 48.43
CA GLN A 525 18.28 -28.31 48.59
C GLN A 525 17.84 -28.47 50.06
N PRO A 526 16.59 -28.90 50.29
CA PRO A 526 16.26 -29.73 51.45
C PRO A 526 15.73 -31.12 51.04
N LYS A 527 15.75 -32.05 52.00
CA LYS A 527 15.31 -33.45 51.85
C LYS A 527 13.94 -33.70 52.48
N GLN A 528 13.24 -34.70 51.93
CA GLN A 528 12.44 -35.72 52.63
C GLN A 528 11.38 -35.32 53.70
N GLN A 529 10.12 -35.66 53.34
CA GLN A 529 9.33 -36.75 53.96
C GLN A 529 8.19 -36.41 54.93
N GLU A 530 7.04 -37.07 54.67
CA GLU A 530 5.80 -37.19 55.48
C GLU A 530 4.99 -35.88 55.73
N GLU A 531 3.66 -35.92 55.94
CA GLU A 531 2.75 -37.05 56.20
C GLU A 531 1.40 -36.92 55.44
N LEU A 532 0.60 -38.00 55.40
CA LEU A 532 -0.77 -38.01 54.87
C LEU A 532 -1.82 -37.59 55.91
N GLN A 533 -2.92 -36.96 55.47
CA GLN A 533 -4.28 -37.46 55.78
C GLN A 533 -5.39 -36.88 54.88
N LYS A 534 -6.59 -37.47 54.97
CA LYS A 534 -7.77 -37.19 54.12
C LYS A 534 -9.00 -36.87 54.99
N GLN A 535 -9.90 -36.01 54.45
CA GLN A 535 -11.39 -36.03 54.46
C GLN A 535 -12.17 -36.72 55.62
N PRO A 536 -13.33 -36.16 56.05
CA PRO A 536 -14.51 -36.05 55.16
C PRO A 536 -15.39 -34.78 55.33
N LYS A 537 -16.69 -34.89 55.03
CA LYS A 537 -17.67 -33.83 54.72
C LYS A 537 -18.72 -33.59 55.84
N ASP A 538 -19.75 -32.81 55.47
CA ASP A 538 -21.15 -32.77 55.98
C ASP A 538 -21.45 -31.68 57.04
N GLU A 539 -22.62 -31.02 57.07
CA GLU A 539 -23.77 -30.98 56.13
C GLU A 539 -24.64 -29.69 56.28
N ASN A 540 -25.59 -29.50 55.34
CA ASN A 540 -26.89 -28.81 55.42
C ASN A 540 -27.15 -27.58 56.34
N LEU A 541 -27.76 -26.54 55.75
CA LEU A 541 -29.15 -26.16 56.09
C LEU A 541 -29.90 -25.51 54.91
N LYS A 542 -31.23 -25.64 54.87
CA LYS A 542 -32.17 -25.04 53.89
C LYS A 542 -33.22 -24.19 54.60
N VAL A 543 -34.03 -23.45 53.81
CA VAL A 543 -35.50 -23.14 53.92
C VAL A 543 -35.74 -21.66 53.46
N VAL A 544 -36.58 -21.24 52.49
CA VAL A 544 -37.87 -21.66 51.84
C VAL A 544 -39.12 -21.12 52.57
N ALA A 545 -40.13 -20.43 51.98
CA ALA A 545 -40.34 -19.66 50.73
C ALA A 545 -41.65 -18.82 50.96
N ASP A 546 -42.43 -18.22 50.04
CA ASP A 546 -42.46 -18.11 48.57
C ASP A 546 -43.37 -16.92 48.12
N ASN A 547 -43.34 -16.53 46.82
CA ASN A 547 -44.39 -15.79 46.08
C ASN A 547 -44.79 -14.34 46.56
N GLU A 548 -45.55 -13.51 45.82
CA GLU A 548 -46.21 -13.64 44.51
C GLU A 548 -46.20 -12.31 43.67
N ARG A 549 -47.06 -12.19 42.64
CA ARG A 549 -47.10 -11.13 41.59
C ARG A 549 -48.18 -10.05 41.86
N VAL A 550 -48.09 -8.87 41.20
CA VAL A 550 -49.08 -8.35 40.19
C VAL A 550 -48.82 -6.90 39.72
N ASN A 551 -49.10 -6.70 38.42
CA ASN A 551 -49.06 -5.54 37.49
C ASN A 551 -49.47 -4.08 37.91
N LYS A 552 -48.85 -3.12 37.16
CA LYS A 552 -49.40 -1.83 36.60
C LYS A 552 -49.73 -0.69 37.61
N GLU A 553 -49.78 0.61 37.27
CA GLU A 553 -49.83 1.42 36.01
C GLU A 553 -48.67 2.49 35.97
N THR A 554 -48.48 3.48 35.07
CA THR A 554 -49.36 4.33 34.20
C THR A 554 -48.74 4.88 32.90
N ASN A 555 -49.64 5.15 31.94
CA ASN A 555 -49.60 6.10 30.79
C ASN A 555 -48.72 7.37 30.95
N LYS A 556 -48.25 8.09 29.88
CA LYS A 556 -48.99 8.56 28.67
C LYS A 556 -48.08 9.14 27.54
N ASN A 557 -48.61 9.28 26.32
CA ASN A 557 -47.95 9.84 25.10
C ASN A 557 -47.64 11.35 25.11
N LYS A 558 -46.63 11.80 24.33
CA LYS A 558 -46.79 12.79 23.22
C LYS A 558 -45.59 13.02 22.28
N ASN A 559 -45.86 12.86 20.98
CA ASN A 559 -45.41 13.54 19.74
C ASN A 559 -44.00 14.18 19.53
N GLN A 560 -43.35 13.66 18.48
CA GLN A 560 -42.80 14.34 17.28
C GLN A 560 -41.48 15.17 17.30
N LEU A 561 -40.75 15.02 16.19
CA LEU A 561 -39.57 15.78 15.74
C LEU A 561 -39.98 17.08 15.00
N PRO A 562 -39.05 18.03 14.77
CA PRO A 562 -38.50 18.13 13.41
C PRO A 562 -36.97 18.34 13.34
N GLN A 563 -36.45 18.41 12.11
CA GLN A 563 -35.03 18.68 11.78
C GLN A 563 -34.66 20.17 11.90
N THR A 564 -33.37 20.50 12.02
CA THR A 564 -32.53 21.19 11.00
C THR A 564 -31.27 21.84 11.63
N GLY A 565 -30.29 22.20 10.78
CA GLY A 565 -29.62 23.52 10.91
C GLY A 565 -28.45 23.69 11.89
N ALA A 566 -27.25 23.52 11.34
CA ALA A 566 -25.95 24.15 11.68
C ALA A 566 -25.80 25.20 12.84
N SER A 567 -24.62 25.09 13.47
CA SER A 567 -23.73 26.17 13.95
C SER A 567 -24.09 27.05 15.17
N SER A 568 -23.35 26.80 16.26
CA SER A 568 -22.64 27.77 17.14
C SER A 568 -23.39 28.89 17.87
N HIS A 569 -23.34 28.85 19.21
CA HIS A 569 -23.06 29.96 20.15
C HIS A 569 -22.90 29.37 21.59
N SER A 570 -22.25 29.98 22.59
CA SER A 570 -21.08 30.90 22.65
C SER A 570 -20.67 31.07 24.15
N ALA A 571 -19.79 32.05 24.45
CA ALA A 571 -19.20 32.37 25.77
C ALA A 571 -18.17 31.33 26.29
N ALA A 572 -17.02 31.70 26.86
CA ALA A 572 -16.50 33.02 27.27
C ALA A 572 -14.96 33.09 27.06
N THR A 573 -14.27 34.23 26.88
CA THR A 573 -14.66 35.62 26.56
C THR A 573 -13.40 36.41 26.17
N GLN A 574 -13.41 37.09 25.00
CA GLN A 574 -12.64 38.30 24.58
C GLN A 574 -11.09 38.35 24.81
N VAL A 575 -10.23 38.90 23.95
CA VAL A 575 -10.30 39.84 22.80
C VAL A 575 -9.35 39.28 21.69
N GLY A 576 -9.50 39.48 20.38
CA GLY A 576 -10.44 40.28 19.58
C GLY A 576 -10.05 40.20 18.08
N MET A 577 -10.14 41.31 17.34
CA MET A 577 -9.80 41.40 15.90
C MET A 577 -9.21 42.78 15.53
N GLY A 578 -8.48 42.88 14.41
CA GLY A 578 -7.97 44.18 13.93
C GLY A 578 -7.03 44.16 12.72
N VAL A 579 -7.34 43.45 11.63
CA VAL A 579 -6.58 43.55 10.36
C VAL A 579 -7.29 44.51 9.41
N LEU A 580 -6.65 45.63 9.04
CA LEU A 580 -6.55 46.18 7.66
C LEU A 580 -6.00 47.63 7.61
N CYS A 581 -5.41 47.95 6.45
CA CYS A 581 -5.23 49.29 5.85
C CYS A 581 -4.28 50.34 6.48
N ILE A 582 -3.16 50.53 5.75
CA ILE A 582 -2.57 51.83 5.35
C ILE A 582 -1.85 52.67 6.43
N ALA A 583 -0.51 52.55 6.40
CA ALA A 583 0.50 53.59 6.64
C ALA A 583 0.09 54.92 7.31
N SER A 584 0.31 55.05 8.63
CA SER A 584 0.31 56.34 9.36
C SER A 584 1.13 56.33 10.67
N ALA A 585 2.32 55.69 10.69
CA ALA A 585 3.17 55.64 11.90
C ALA A 585 4.68 55.85 11.71
N TYR A 586 5.24 55.69 10.50
CA TYR A 586 6.70 55.78 10.26
C TYR A 586 7.30 57.22 10.35
N VAL A 587 6.49 58.21 10.74
CA VAL A 587 6.83 59.64 10.61
C VAL A 587 7.08 60.36 11.95
N LEU A 588 6.66 59.80 13.09
CA LEU A 588 6.68 60.50 14.39
C LEU A 588 7.58 59.88 15.49
N TRP A 589 8.44 58.91 15.16
CA TRP A 589 9.50 58.46 16.09
C TRP A 589 10.90 58.32 15.45
N ARG A 590 11.19 59.14 14.43
CA ARG A 590 12.55 59.21 13.83
C ARG A 590 13.05 60.64 13.61
N ARG A 591 13.09 61.47 14.67
CA ARG A 591 14.03 62.61 14.83
C ARG A 591 13.96 63.30 16.21
N LYS A 592 14.63 62.70 17.21
CA LYS A 592 15.16 63.30 18.47
C LYS A 592 15.73 62.13 19.30
N ALA A 593 17.01 61.77 19.22
CA ALA A 593 18.11 62.26 18.39
C ALA A 593 18.86 61.04 17.77
N ALA A 594 19.74 61.18 16.78
CA ALA A 594 20.22 62.39 16.10
C ALA A 594 19.90 62.38 14.60
#